data_AF-A0A940LVL8-F1
#
_entry.id   AF-A0A940LVL8-F1
#
_cell.length_a   1.000
_cell.length_b   1.000
_cell.length_c   1.000
_cell.angle_alpha   90.00
_cell.angle_beta   90.00
_cell.angle_gamma   90.00
#
_symmetry.space_group_name_H-M   'P 1'
#
loop_
_entity.id
_entity.type
_entity.pdbx_description
1 polymer ?
#
loop_
_entity_poly.entity_id
_entity_poly.type
_entity_poly.pdbx_seq_one_letter_code
_entity_poly.pdbx_strand_id
1 'polypeptide(L)'
;MKIINTIFAIFTTFALAGCATTYSVTPADTGSAKVTYNSGRSTTDLELQNGAVKVTPLGVSENGRLNFAVAGFNKAKAPSNFGAENFSASVSGAPAQVYTYAQLEKQAKTAAAWATFAVALSGAATAYAANQNAYSTTNATMYTPRGGTYHYTATTYDPAAAALGTAAATAATAGGIYAIQKELDSTLDRLGGTILQTTTVNPNTAFGGQIVVQKPKSAAPYTVEIVAHWNDENYVFHFNVAQVK
;
A
#
# COMPACT_ATOMS: atom_id res chain seq x y z
N MET A 1 26.76 -50.67 23.36
CA MET A 1 25.32 -50.96 23.54
C MET A 1 24.73 -49.88 24.45
N LYS A 2 23.54 -49.33 24.09
CA LYS A 2 22.85 -48.09 24.57
C LYS A 2 23.28 -46.81 23.81
N ILE A 3 22.70 -46.39 22.67
CA ILE A 3 21.30 -46.11 22.21
C ILE A 3 20.70 -44.84 22.87
N ILE A 4 20.81 -43.66 22.21
CA ILE A 4 19.73 -42.87 21.50
C ILE A 4 18.84 -42.07 22.50
N ASN A 5 18.40 -40.81 22.34
CA ASN A 5 18.24 -39.89 21.20
C ASN A 5 18.21 -38.43 21.69
N THR A 6 18.70 -37.52 20.86
CA THR A 6 18.50 -36.07 20.94
C THR A 6 17.10 -35.73 20.42
N ILE A 7 16.27 -35.02 21.20
CA ILE A 7 14.96 -34.54 20.74
C ILE A 7 15.19 -33.27 19.90
N PHE A 8 14.98 -33.42 18.60
CA PHE A 8 14.95 -32.33 17.64
C PHE A 8 13.56 -31.68 17.69
N ALA A 9 13.51 -30.39 18.05
CA ALA A 9 12.29 -29.58 17.96
C ALA A 9 11.98 -29.32 16.48
N ILE A 10 10.86 -29.87 15.99
CA ILE A 10 10.35 -29.57 14.65
C ILE A 10 9.48 -28.32 14.77
N PHE A 11 10.06 -27.17 14.40
CA PHE A 11 9.31 -25.95 14.09
C PHE A 11 8.68 -26.14 12.71
N THR A 12 7.39 -26.48 12.67
CA THR A 12 6.63 -26.56 11.42
C THR A 12 6.31 -25.15 10.96
N THR A 13 7.16 -24.58 10.12
CA THR A 13 6.92 -23.30 9.43
C THR A 13 5.79 -23.50 8.42
N PHE A 14 4.59 -23.02 8.74
CA PHE A 14 3.51 -22.88 7.75
C PHE A 14 3.93 -21.83 6.73
N ALA A 15 4.49 -22.27 5.61
CA ALA A 15 4.71 -21.43 4.45
C ALA A 15 3.34 -21.13 3.82
N LEU A 16 2.80 -19.95 4.12
CA LEU A 16 1.73 -19.33 3.34
C LEU A 16 2.30 -19.03 1.94
N ALA A 17 2.27 -20.02 1.05
CA ALA A 17 2.39 -19.79 -0.37
C ALA A 17 1.10 -19.09 -0.83
N GLY A 18 1.02 -17.78 -0.59
CA GLY A 18 0.05 -16.95 -1.28
C GLY A 18 0.41 -16.96 -2.75
N CYS A 19 -0.37 -17.65 -3.58
CA CYS A 19 -0.28 -17.47 -5.03
C CYS A 19 -0.53 -15.99 -5.32
N ALA A 20 0.55 -15.23 -5.54
CA ALA A 20 0.48 -13.87 -6.02
C ALA A 20 -0.17 -13.93 -7.40
N THR A 21 -1.47 -13.64 -7.46
CA THR A 21 -2.21 -13.61 -8.73
C THR A 21 -1.58 -12.54 -9.59
N THR A 22 -0.86 -12.96 -10.62
CA THR A 22 -0.16 -12.05 -11.51
C THR A 22 -1.13 -11.60 -12.60
N TYR A 23 -1.11 -10.32 -12.95
CA TYR A 23 -1.95 -9.76 -14.00
C TYR A 23 -1.09 -9.36 -15.19
N SER A 24 -1.56 -9.65 -16.40
CA SER A 24 -1.00 -9.11 -17.63
C SER A 24 -1.88 -7.96 -18.11
N VAL A 25 -1.23 -6.87 -18.53
CA VAL A 25 -1.89 -5.71 -19.14
C VAL A 25 -1.33 -5.56 -20.53
N THR A 26 -2.16 -5.75 -21.56
CA THR A 26 -1.76 -5.69 -22.96
C THR A 26 -2.52 -4.59 -23.69
N PRO A 27 -1.87 -3.81 -24.58
CA PRO A 27 -2.58 -2.89 -25.44
C PRO A 27 -3.63 -3.62 -26.28
N ALA A 28 -4.82 -3.04 -26.39
CA ALA A 28 -5.80 -3.43 -27.38
C ALA A 28 -5.58 -2.57 -28.62
N ASP A 29 -5.34 -3.22 -29.77
CA ASP A 29 -5.23 -2.52 -31.04
C ASP A 29 -6.59 -1.96 -31.44
N THR A 30 -6.66 -0.64 -31.58
CA THR A 30 -7.87 0.09 -31.99
C THR A 30 -7.68 0.77 -33.35
N GLY A 31 -6.56 0.51 -34.04
CA GLY A 31 -6.23 1.08 -35.35
C GLY A 31 -5.70 2.53 -35.30
N SER A 32 -5.97 3.28 -34.23
CA SER A 32 -5.50 4.67 -34.08
C SER A 32 -4.14 4.77 -33.38
N ALA A 33 -3.94 3.99 -32.33
CA ALA A 33 -2.75 4.07 -31.49
C ALA A 33 -1.76 2.94 -31.84
N LYS A 34 -0.50 3.30 -32.12
CA LYS A 34 0.53 2.36 -32.55
C LYS A 34 1.12 1.64 -31.34
N VAL A 35 1.03 0.30 -31.35
CA VAL A 35 1.71 -0.52 -30.35
C VAL A 35 3.18 -0.68 -30.72
N THR A 36 4.06 -0.23 -29.82
CA THR A 36 5.52 -0.36 -29.91
C THR A 36 6.03 -1.09 -28.66
N TYR A 37 7.31 -1.47 -28.63
CA TYR A 37 7.93 -2.04 -27.44
C TYR A 37 9.01 -1.10 -26.94
N ASN A 38 8.96 -0.76 -25.65
CA ASN A 38 9.99 0.02 -24.97
C ASN A 38 10.51 -0.78 -23.77
N SER A 39 11.80 -1.11 -23.77
CA SER A 39 12.45 -1.96 -22.74
C SER A 39 11.70 -3.27 -22.46
N GLY A 40 11.18 -3.93 -23.50
CA GLY A 40 10.43 -5.18 -23.39
C GLY A 40 8.97 -5.04 -22.94
N ARG A 41 8.47 -3.81 -22.71
CA ARG A 41 7.06 -3.53 -22.38
C ARG A 41 6.32 -3.01 -23.59
N SER A 42 5.15 -3.59 -23.88
CA SER A 42 4.24 -3.08 -24.91
C SER A 42 3.79 -1.67 -24.51
N THR A 43 3.97 -0.72 -25.40
CA THR A 43 3.76 0.71 -25.18
C THR A 43 2.92 1.24 -26.32
N THR A 44 1.84 1.93 -25.99
CA THR A 44 0.96 2.50 -26.99
C THR A 44 1.33 3.96 -27.22
N ASP A 45 1.51 4.36 -28.47
CA ASP A 45 1.87 5.71 -28.88
C ASP A 45 0.79 6.26 -29.82
N LEU A 46 0.33 7.47 -29.56
CA LEU A 46 -0.62 8.17 -30.41
C LEU A 46 -0.11 9.59 -30.64
N GLU A 47 0.21 9.88 -31.90
CA GLU A 47 0.64 11.19 -32.36
C GLU A 47 -0.49 11.87 -33.12
N LEU A 48 -0.82 13.10 -32.72
CA LEU A 48 -1.82 13.95 -33.35
C LEU A 48 -1.15 15.26 -33.82
N GLN A 49 -1.95 16.27 -34.15
CA GLN A 49 -1.47 17.51 -34.73
C GLN A 49 -0.70 18.34 -33.70
N ASN A 50 -1.22 18.46 -32.47
CA ASN A 50 -0.68 19.34 -31.44
C ASN A 50 0.19 18.63 -30.40
N GLY A 51 0.36 17.31 -30.49
CA GLY A 51 1.23 16.58 -29.58
C GLY A 51 1.34 15.09 -29.89
N ALA A 52 2.08 14.41 -29.03
CA ALA A 52 2.15 12.95 -28.99
C ALA A 52 2.00 12.50 -27.54
N VAL A 53 1.20 11.46 -27.30
CA VAL A 53 1.04 10.86 -25.97
C VAL A 53 1.43 9.39 -26.05
N LYS A 54 2.23 8.97 -25.07
CA LYS A 54 2.71 7.61 -24.90
C LYS A 54 2.18 7.05 -23.59
N VAL A 55 1.68 5.82 -23.63
CA VAL A 55 1.17 5.12 -22.46
C VAL A 55 1.76 3.71 -22.40
N THR A 56 2.47 3.41 -21.32
CA THR A 56 3.08 2.10 -21.05
C THR A 56 2.45 1.51 -19.78
N PRO A 57 1.84 0.32 -19.83
CA PRO A 57 1.38 -0.37 -18.65
C PRO A 57 2.56 -0.81 -17.77
N LEU A 58 2.53 -0.41 -16.50
CA LEU A 58 3.51 -0.82 -15.50
C LEU A 58 3.06 -2.09 -14.76
N GLY A 59 1.75 -2.33 -14.71
CA GLY A 59 1.13 -3.51 -14.13
C GLY A 59 0.07 -3.16 -13.08
N VAL A 60 -0.25 -4.14 -12.24
CA VAL A 60 -1.21 -4.01 -11.14
C VAL A 60 -0.46 -4.03 -9.81
N SER A 61 -0.68 -3.02 -8.98
CA SER A 61 -0.12 -2.93 -7.62
C SER A 61 -0.73 -3.99 -6.70
N GLU A 62 -0.10 -4.29 -5.57
CA GLU A 62 -0.63 -5.22 -4.55
C GLU A 62 -2.04 -4.85 -4.07
N ASN A 63 -2.35 -3.54 -3.98
CA ASN A 63 -3.68 -3.05 -3.63
C ASN A 63 -4.70 -3.13 -4.78
N GLY A 64 -4.34 -3.75 -5.92
CA GLY A 64 -5.18 -3.92 -7.11
C GLY A 64 -5.29 -2.70 -8.02
N ARG A 65 -4.56 -1.61 -7.75
CA ARG A 65 -4.57 -0.41 -8.61
C ARG A 65 -3.75 -0.62 -9.87
N LEU A 66 -4.21 -0.07 -10.98
CA LEU A 66 -3.51 -0.12 -12.26
C LEU A 66 -2.51 1.04 -12.34
N ASN A 67 -1.30 0.75 -12.78
CA ASN A 67 -0.25 1.75 -12.96
C ASN A 67 0.12 1.86 -14.42
N PHE A 68 0.21 3.08 -14.92
CA PHE A 68 0.66 3.38 -16.27
C PHE A 68 1.74 4.47 -16.22
N ALA A 69 2.84 4.27 -16.93
CA ALA A 69 3.77 5.34 -17.25
C ALA A 69 3.20 6.09 -18.45
N VAL A 70 3.18 7.41 -18.37
CA VAL A 70 2.67 8.29 -19.40
C VAL A 70 3.69 9.37 -19.72
N ALA A 71 3.77 9.75 -21.00
CA ALA A 71 4.58 10.86 -21.44
C ALA A 71 3.87 11.64 -22.53
N GLY A 72 3.93 12.97 -22.46
CA GLY A 72 3.40 13.88 -23.47
C GLY A 72 4.54 14.65 -24.12
N PHE A 73 4.57 14.68 -25.45
CA PHE A 73 5.45 15.53 -26.24
C PHE A 73 4.64 16.68 -26.85
N ASN A 74 5.02 17.91 -26.54
CA ASN A 74 4.28 19.09 -26.97
C ASN A 74 4.72 19.53 -28.38
N LYS A 75 3.84 19.38 -29.38
CA LYS A 75 4.06 19.87 -30.76
C LYS A 75 3.41 21.24 -31.02
N ALA A 76 2.63 21.75 -30.07
CA ALA A 76 2.03 23.06 -30.18
C ALA A 76 3.10 24.17 -30.15
N LYS A 77 2.76 25.33 -30.70
CA LYS A 77 3.63 26.52 -30.69
C LYS A 77 3.68 27.23 -29.34
N ALA A 78 2.82 26.83 -28.40
CA ALA A 78 2.71 27.43 -27.07
C ALA A 78 2.99 26.39 -25.97
N PRO A 79 3.51 26.82 -24.80
CA PRO A 79 3.59 25.96 -23.63
C PRO A 79 2.21 25.46 -23.19
N SER A 80 2.15 24.25 -22.65
CA SER A 80 0.91 23.64 -22.18
C SER A 80 1.15 22.84 -20.91
N ASN A 81 0.18 22.88 -20.00
CA ASN A 81 0.28 22.11 -18.75
C ASN A 81 -0.08 20.65 -19.01
N PHE A 82 0.76 19.77 -18.49
CA PHE A 82 0.59 18.32 -18.57
C PHE A 82 0.67 17.74 -17.16
N GLY A 83 -0.42 17.13 -16.70
CA GLY A 83 -0.56 16.57 -15.36
C GLY A 83 -1.56 15.43 -15.32
N ALA A 84 -1.72 14.80 -14.15
CA ALA A 84 -2.65 13.68 -13.97
C ALA A 84 -4.12 14.08 -14.22
N GLU A 85 -4.45 15.35 -14.04
CA GLU A 85 -5.75 15.95 -14.33
C GLU A 85 -6.13 15.94 -15.81
N ASN A 86 -5.15 15.82 -16.71
CA ASN A 86 -5.40 15.66 -18.13
C ASN A 86 -5.85 14.24 -18.50
N PHE A 87 -5.81 13.29 -17.55
CA PHE A 87 -6.14 11.90 -17.81
C PHE A 87 -7.48 11.52 -17.18
N SER A 88 -8.32 10.88 -17.98
CA SER A 88 -9.49 10.14 -17.52
C SER A 88 -9.30 8.66 -17.80
N ALA A 89 -9.95 7.81 -17.00
CA ALA A 89 -9.90 6.38 -17.18
C ALA A 89 -11.30 5.76 -17.04
N SER A 90 -11.56 4.71 -17.79
CA SER A 90 -12.74 3.87 -17.60
C SER A 90 -12.33 2.39 -17.58
N VAL A 91 -13.04 1.59 -16.80
CA VAL A 91 -12.86 0.14 -16.71
C VAL A 91 -14.16 -0.52 -17.11
N SER A 92 -14.14 -1.32 -18.17
CA SER A 92 -15.33 -1.96 -18.74
C SER A 92 -16.49 -0.97 -18.97
N GLY A 93 -16.17 0.25 -19.40
CA GLY A 93 -17.13 1.34 -19.64
C GLY A 93 -17.59 2.10 -18.39
N ALA A 94 -17.20 1.68 -17.19
CA ALA A 94 -17.48 2.43 -15.95
C ALA A 94 -16.34 3.41 -15.64
N PRO A 95 -16.64 4.66 -15.24
CA PRO A 95 -15.60 5.64 -14.92
C PRO A 95 -14.74 5.17 -13.74
N ALA A 96 -13.43 5.29 -13.88
CA ALA A 96 -12.44 4.95 -12.88
C ALA A 96 -11.61 6.18 -12.52
N GLN A 97 -11.39 6.39 -11.22
CA GLN A 97 -10.63 7.55 -10.76
C GLN A 97 -9.15 7.41 -11.14
N VAL A 98 -8.59 8.45 -11.78
CA VAL A 98 -7.15 8.67 -11.87
C VAL A 98 -6.72 9.50 -10.67
N TYR A 99 -5.77 9.00 -9.88
CA TYR A 99 -5.33 9.70 -8.67
C TYR A 99 -4.24 10.72 -8.97
N THR A 100 -4.41 11.93 -8.44
CA THR A 100 -3.35 12.94 -8.42
C THR A 100 -2.34 12.68 -7.29
N TYR A 101 -1.15 13.29 -7.37
CA TYR A 101 -0.17 13.23 -6.29
C TYR A 101 -0.78 13.64 -4.94
N ALA A 102 -1.50 14.77 -4.89
CA ALA A 102 -2.12 15.27 -3.66
C ALA A 102 -3.14 14.28 -3.06
N GLN A 103 -3.87 13.54 -3.90
CA GLN A 103 -4.81 12.51 -3.44
C GLN A 103 -4.07 11.29 -2.85
N LEU A 104 -2.99 10.84 -3.49
CA LEU A 104 -2.17 9.73 -3.01
C LEU A 104 -1.43 10.10 -1.72
N GLU A 105 -0.87 11.30 -1.65
CA GLU A 105 -0.24 11.86 -0.45
C GLU A 105 -1.23 11.90 0.72
N LYS A 106 -2.43 12.47 0.50
CA LYS A 106 -3.48 12.54 1.52
C LYS A 106 -3.88 11.16 2.01
N GLN A 107 -4.01 10.19 1.10
CA GLN A 107 -4.33 8.82 1.45
C GLN A 107 -3.22 8.16 2.30
N ALA A 108 -1.94 8.34 1.91
CA ALA A 108 -0.80 7.82 2.67
C ALA A 108 -0.74 8.42 4.08
N LYS A 109 -0.87 9.74 4.21
CA LYS A 109 -0.90 10.44 5.51
C LYS A 109 -2.07 9.98 6.38
N THR A 110 -3.25 9.78 5.79
CA THR A 110 -4.44 9.30 6.51
C THR A 110 -4.26 7.87 7.01
N ALA A 111 -3.68 7.00 6.19
CA ALA A 111 -3.37 5.62 6.58
C ALA A 111 -2.32 5.57 7.72
N ALA A 112 -1.26 6.37 7.62
CA ALA A 112 -0.23 6.48 8.64
C ALA A 112 -0.79 7.05 9.97
N ALA A 113 -1.69 8.03 9.91
CA ALA A 113 -2.35 8.58 11.08
C ALA A 113 -3.20 7.51 11.80
N TRP A 114 -3.98 6.73 11.05
CA TRP A 114 -4.76 5.63 11.62
C TRP A 114 -3.90 4.50 12.19
N ALA A 115 -2.80 4.15 11.52
CA ALA A 115 -1.84 3.17 12.04
C ALA A 115 -1.19 3.66 13.35
N THR A 116 -0.81 4.94 13.40
CA THR A 116 -0.25 5.59 14.60
C THR A 116 -1.24 5.54 15.76
N PHE A 117 -2.51 5.90 15.50
CA PHE A 117 -3.57 5.81 16.49
C PHE A 117 -3.76 4.37 17.00
N ALA A 118 -3.79 3.38 16.09
CA ALA A 118 -3.93 1.97 16.47
C ALA A 118 -2.77 1.49 17.36
N VAL A 119 -1.52 1.82 17.01
CA VAL A 119 -0.33 1.47 17.79
C VAL A 119 -0.35 2.16 19.16
N ALA A 120 -0.75 3.43 19.24
CA ALA A 120 -0.90 4.14 20.51
C ALA A 120 -1.98 3.50 21.39
N LEU A 121 -3.13 3.14 20.81
CA LEU A 121 -4.21 2.44 21.53
C LEU A 121 -3.75 1.08 22.04
N SER A 122 -3.06 0.29 21.21
CA SER A 122 -2.45 -0.97 21.62
C SER A 122 -1.44 -0.78 22.75
N GLY A 123 -0.62 0.28 22.69
CA GLY A 123 0.31 0.66 23.75
C GLY A 123 -0.35 0.98 25.08
N ALA A 124 -1.44 1.75 25.04
CA ALA A 124 -2.22 2.05 26.23
C ALA A 124 -2.84 0.78 26.82
N ALA A 125 -3.37 -0.11 25.97
CA ALA A 125 -3.94 -1.38 26.41
C ALA A 125 -2.88 -2.32 27.02
N THR A 126 -1.67 -2.40 26.45
CA THR A 126 -0.58 -3.21 26.99
C THR A 126 -0.04 -2.63 28.30
N ALA A 127 0.08 -1.31 28.42
CA ALA A 127 0.43 -0.65 29.68
C ALA A 127 -0.63 -0.91 30.77
N TYR A 128 -1.91 -0.82 30.43
CA TYR A 128 -2.99 -1.16 31.37
C TYR A 128 -2.95 -2.63 31.79
N ALA A 129 -2.77 -3.55 30.84
CA ALA A 129 -2.64 -4.98 31.14
C ALA A 129 -1.41 -5.28 32.01
N ALA A 130 -0.29 -4.59 31.81
CA ALA A 130 0.89 -4.71 32.67
C ALA A 130 0.59 -4.30 34.11
N ASN A 131 -0.17 -3.22 34.31
CA ASN A 131 -0.59 -2.79 35.65
C ASN A 131 -1.55 -3.79 36.31
N GLN A 132 -2.44 -4.42 35.53
CA GLN A 132 -3.32 -5.47 36.06
C GLN A 132 -2.55 -6.74 36.43
N ASN A 133 -1.56 -7.13 35.61
CA ASN A 133 -0.71 -8.30 35.84
C ASN A 133 0.29 -8.11 36.98
N ALA A 134 0.49 -6.88 37.45
CA ALA A 134 1.31 -6.60 38.63
C ALA A 134 0.62 -7.00 39.95
N TYR A 135 -0.65 -7.38 39.92
CA TYR A 135 -1.34 -7.96 41.07
C TYR A 135 -1.20 -9.49 41.06
N SER A 136 -0.80 -10.06 42.20
CA SER A 136 -0.75 -11.50 42.41
C SER A 136 -1.67 -11.89 43.58
N THR A 137 -2.51 -12.90 43.36
CA THR A 137 -3.43 -13.42 44.39
C THR A 137 -2.88 -14.74 44.92
N THR A 138 -2.54 -14.75 46.21
CA THR A 138 -2.10 -15.95 46.93
C THR A 138 -3.24 -16.47 47.79
N ASN A 139 -3.58 -17.75 47.63
CA ASN A 139 -4.55 -18.44 48.46
C ASN A 139 -3.83 -19.40 49.40
N ALA A 140 -4.16 -19.36 50.68
CA ALA A 140 -3.64 -20.27 51.69
C ALA A 140 -4.81 -20.91 52.45
N THR A 141 -4.67 -22.19 52.78
CA THR A 141 -5.60 -22.90 53.65
C THR A 141 -4.84 -23.28 54.90
N MET A 142 -5.34 -22.84 56.06
CA MET A 142 -4.74 -23.16 57.36
C MET A 142 -5.67 -24.07 58.16
N TYR A 143 -5.08 -25.10 58.76
CA TYR A 143 -5.79 -26.08 59.59
C TYR A 143 -5.50 -25.80 61.06
N THR A 144 -6.57 -25.64 61.84
CA THR A 144 -6.46 -25.39 63.27
C THR A 144 -6.40 -26.72 64.05
N PRO A 145 -5.70 -26.76 65.21
CA PRO A 145 -5.60 -27.98 66.02
C PRO A 145 -6.94 -28.57 66.51
N ARG A 146 -8.04 -27.82 66.42
CA ARG A 146 -9.40 -28.26 66.79
C ARG A 146 -10.26 -28.69 65.59
N GLY A 147 -9.66 -28.90 64.42
CA GLY A 147 -10.35 -29.42 63.22
C GLY A 147 -11.04 -28.37 62.34
N GLY A 148 -10.87 -27.07 62.63
CA GLY A 148 -11.37 -26.00 61.77
C GLY A 148 -10.43 -25.73 60.59
N THR A 149 -11.00 -25.58 59.39
CA THR A 149 -10.30 -25.15 58.17
C THR A 149 -10.56 -23.67 57.93
N TYR A 150 -9.52 -22.88 57.68
CA TYR A 150 -9.66 -21.46 57.34
C TYR A 150 -9.00 -21.18 55.99
N HIS A 151 -9.71 -20.49 55.11
CA HIS A 151 -9.21 -20.04 53.82
C HIS A 151 -8.81 -18.57 53.91
N TYR A 152 -7.60 -18.28 53.45
CA TYR A 152 -7.01 -16.95 53.40
C TYR A 152 -6.68 -16.61 51.94
N THR A 153 -7.09 -15.43 51.50
CA THR A 153 -6.74 -14.90 50.17
C THR A 153 -6.08 -13.54 50.37
N ALA A 154 -4.87 -13.37 49.83
CA ALA A 154 -4.15 -12.10 49.83
C ALA A 154 -3.84 -11.67 48.41
N THR A 155 -4.04 -10.39 48.12
CA THR A 155 -3.59 -9.78 46.87
C THR A 155 -2.38 -8.90 47.17
N THR A 156 -1.27 -9.14 46.47
CA THR A 156 -0.04 -8.35 46.56
C THR A 156 0.18 -7.61 45.25
N TYR A 157 0.61 -6.36 45.32
CA TYR A 157 0.95 -5.54 44.15
C TYR A 157 2.47 -5.40 44.03
N ASP A 158 3.01 -5.66 42.84
CA ASP A 158 4.41 -5.45 42.50
C ASP A 158 4.58 -4.15 41.67
N PRO A 159 4.97 -3.03 42.32
CA PRO A 159 5.16 -1.76 41.62
C PRO A 159 6.32 -1.80 40.62
N ALA A 160 7.34 -2.65 40.82
CA ALA A 160 8.47 -2.75 39.92
C ALA A 160 8.07 -3.45 38.61
N ALA A 161 7.29 -4.53 38.70
CA ALA A 161 6.73 -5.21 37.54
C ALA A 161 5.79 -4.29 36.73
N ALA A 162 4.94 -3.51 37.40
CA ALA A 162 4.06 -2.52 36.76
C ALA A 162 4.84 -1.44 36.02
N ALA A 163 5.89 -0.88 36.66
CA ALA A 163 6.73 0.16 36.07
C ALA A 163 7.52 -0.36 34.86
N LEU A 164 8.14 -1.53 34.97
CA LEU A 164 8.88 -2.16 33.87
C LEU A 164 7.97 -2.49 32.68
N GLY A 165 6.79 -3.07 32.94
CA GLY A 165 5.84 -3.39 31.88
C GLY A 165 5.29 -2.15 31.17
N THR A 166 5.01 -1.08 31.92
CA THR A 166 4.58 0.21 31.35
C THR A 166 5.71 0.82 30.50
N ALA A 167 6.94 0.84 31.00
CA ALA A 167 8.09 1.38 30.26
C ALA A 167 8.34 0.60 28.95
N ALA A 168 8.25 -0.73 28.99
CA ALA A 168 8.37 -1.58 27.81
C ALA A 168 7.25 -1.31 26.79
N ALA A 169 6.00 -1.16 27.25
CA ALA A 169 4.86 -0.82 26.40
C ALA A 169 5.07 0.55 25.72
N THR A 170 5.48 1.58 26.47
CA THR A 170 5.77 2.90 25.92
C THR A 170 6.90 2.87 24.90
N ALA A 171 8.00 2.15 25.18
CA ALA A 171 9.12 2.02 24.26
C ALA A 171 8.71 1.31 22.96
N ALA A 172 7.94 0.22 23.05
CA ALA A 172 7.42 -0.50 21.88
C ALA A 172 6.49 0.39 21.04
N THR A 173 5.60 1.16 21.69
CA THR A 173 4.72 2.12 21.02
C THR A 173 5.53 3.21 20.31
N ALA A 174 6.51 3.82 20.97
CA ALA A 174 7.38 4.82 20.35
C ALA A 174 8.13 4.26 19.13
N GLY A 175 8.67 3.03 19.25
CA GLY A 175 9.31 2.34 18.13
C GLY A 175 8.36 2.05 16.97
N GLY A 176 7.13 1.61 17.27
CA GLY A 176 6.10 1.36 16.26
C GLY A 176 5.68 2.63 15.51
N ILE A 177 5.47 3.73 16.23
CA ILE A 177 5.14 5.04 15.65
C ILE A 177 6.29 5.55 14.76
N TYR A 178 7.54 5.41 15.22
CA TYR A 178 8.71 5.78 14.43
C TYR A 178 8.81 4.98 13.12
N ALA A 179 8.55 3.67 13.17
CA ALA A 179 8.54 2.83 11.97
C ALA A 179 7.46 3.26 10.96
N ILE A 180 6.25 3.61 11.45
CA ILE A 180 5.17 4.14 10.61
C ILE A 180 5.58 5.45 9.93
N GLN A 181 6.23 6.36 10.66
CA GLN A 181 6.69 7.63 10.09
C GLN A 181 7.73 7.40 8.99
N LYS A 182 8.70 6.52 9.22
CA LYS A 182 9.72 6.18 8.23
C LYS A 182 9.12 5.58 6.95
N GLU A 183 8.11 4.72 7.10
CA GLU A 183 7.40 4.13 5.95
C GLU A 183 6.58 5.19 5.19
N LEU A 184 5.95 6.11 5.91
CA LEU A 184 5.25 7.25 5.31
C LEU A 184 6.23 8.11 4.49
N ASP A 185 7.37 8.50 5.06
CA ASP A 185 8.37 9.33 4.39
C ASP A 185 8.88 8.65 3.11
N SER A 186 9.25 7.37 3.19
CA SER A 186 9.63 6.54 2.04
C SER A 186 8.54 6.50 0.95
N THR A 187 7.27 6.36 1.38
CA THR A 187 6.14 6.38 0.45
C THR A 187 5.98 7.74 -0.22
N LEU A 188 6.11 8.84 0.51
CA LEU A 188 6.00 10.20 -0.03
C LEU A 188 7.13 10.53 -1.01
N ASP A 189 8.35 10.15 -0.69
CA ASP A 189 9.51 10.32 -1.57
C ASP A 189 9.32 9.56 -2.89
N ARG A 190 8.89 8.30 -2.80
CA ARG A 190 8.59 7.48 -3.98
C ARG A 190 7.48 8.11 -4.83
N LEU A 191 6.40 8.59 -4.20
CA LEU A 191 5.31 9.24 -4.93
C LEU A 191 5.78 10.53 -5.60
N GLY A 192 6.61 11.33 -4.92
CA GLY A 192 7.14 12.59 -5.43
C GLY A 192 8.03 12.42 -6.66
N GLY A 193 8.84 11.35 -6.69
CA GLY A 193 9.72 11.06 -7.81
C GLY A 193 9.11 10.28 -8.97
N THR A 194 7.89 9.73 -8.82
CA THR A 194 7.29 8.84 -9.84
C THR A 194 5.96 9.31 -10.38
N ILE A 195 5.08 9.87 -9.54
CA ILE A 195 3.73 10.26 -9.96
C ILE A 195 3.79 11.49 -10.86
N LEU A 196 3.00 11.48 -11.94
CA LEU A 196 2.88 12.62 -12.84
C LEU A 196 2.30 13.82 -12.07
N GLN A 197 3.13 14.86 -11.93
CA GLN A 197 2.73 16.15 -11.39
C GLN A 197 2.52 17.16 -12.52
N THR A 198 1.56 18.07 -12.33
CA THR A 198 1.29 19.15 -13.27
C THR A 198 2.55 19.93 -13.56
N THR A 199 3.01 19.89 -14.81
CA THR A 199 4.21 20.58 -15.27
C THR A 199 3.91 21.28 -16.58
N THR A 200 4.42 22.51 -16.72
CA THR A 200 4.34 23.24 -17.99
C THR A 200 5.37 22.68 -18.97
N VAL A 201 4.88 22.08 -20.06
CA VAL A 201 5.70 21.49 -21.13
C VAL A 201 5.85 22.51 -22.25
N ASN A 202 7.10 22.91 -22.51
CA ASN A 202 7.41 23.87 -23.57
C ASN A 202 7.27 23.22 -24.97
N PRO A 203 7.09 24.02 -26.04
CA PRO A 203 7.12 23.52 -27.41
C PRO A 203 8.36 22.67 -27.70
N ASN A 204 8.16 21.55 -28.40
CA ASN A 204 9.19 20.56 -28.77
C ASN A 204 9.89 19.89 -27.58
N THR A 205 9.25 19.85 -26.40
CA THR A 205 9.76 19.12 -25.23
C THR A 205 8.80 18.02 -24.81
N ALA A 206 9.33 17.01 -24.12
CA ALA A 206 8.55 15.94 -23.51
C ALA A 206 8.60 16.02 -22.00
N PHE A 207 7.51 15.64 -21.34
CA PHE A 207 7.46 15.38 -19.91
C PHE A 207 6.62 14.14 -19.64
N GLY A 208 6.92 13.44 -18.55
CA GLY A 208 6.24 12.20 -18.22
C GLY A 208 6.38 11.81 -16.76
N GLY A 209 5.58 10.81 -16.38
CA GLY A 209 5.47 10.31 -15.02
C GLY A 209 4.52 9.13 -14.98
N GLN A 210 4.13 8.71 -13.79
CA GLN A 210 3.20 7.61 -13.57
C GLN A 210 1.82 8.13 -13.18
N ILE A 211 0.78 7.58 -13.80
CA ILE A 211 -0.60 7.71 -13.33
C ILE A 211 -1.03 6.42 -12.63
N VAL A 212 -1.88 6.59 -11.61
CA VAL A 212 -2.45 5.49 -10.84
C VAL A 212 -3.96 5.51 -11.02
N VAL A 213 -4.51 4.44 -11.55
CA VAL A 213 -5.95 4.28 -11.76
C VAL A 213 -6.53 3.41 -10.65
N GLN A 214 -7.74 3.75 -10.22
CA GLN A 214 -8.50 3.02 -9.22
C GLN A 214 -8.57 1.52 -9.52
N LYS A 215 -8.55 0.72 -8.45
CA LYS A 215 -8.78 -0.72 -8.52
C LYS A 215 -10.12 -0.99 -9.22
N PRO A 216 -10.16 -1.87 -10.23
CA PRO A 216 -11.41 -2.27 -10.89
C PRO A 216 -12.37 -2.93 -9.90
N LYS A 217 -13.66 -2.68 -10.06
CA LYS A 217 -14.71 -3.36 -9.27
C LYS A 217 -15.01 -4.76 -9.82
N SER A 218 -14.80 -4.98 -11.11
CA SER A 218 -14.93 -6.28 -11.78
C SER A 218 -13.68 -7.14 -11.60
N ALA A 219 -13.88 -8.46 -11.57
CA ALA A 219 -12.78 -9.41 -11.68
C ALA A 219 -12.26 -9.43 -13.13
N ALA A 220 -10.97 -9.75 -13.30
CA ALA A 220 -10.41 -9.97 -14.63
C ALA A 220 -11.06 -11.18 -15.33
N PRO A 221 -11.19 -11.16 -16.67
CA PRO A 221 -10.69 -10.15 -17.59
C PRO A 221 -11.57 -8.89 -17.68
N TYR A 222 -10.93 -7.74 -17.86
CA TYR A 222 -11.61 -6.46 -18.11
C TYR A 222 -10.80 -5.58 -19.07
N THR A 223 -11.47 -4.60 -19.66
CA THR A 223 -10.84 -3.59 -20.52
C THR A 223 -10.67 -2.30 -19.76
N VAL A 224 -9.61 -1.56 -20.09
CA VAL A 224 -9.27 -0.27 -19.51
C VAL A 224 -9.10 0.71 -20.65
N GLU A 225 -9.86 1.79 -20.62
CA GLU A 225 -9.69 2.92 -21.53
C GLU A 225 -9.00 4.05 -20.75
N ILE A 226 -8.00 4.65 -21.36
CA ILE A 226 -7.32 5.84 -20.85
C ILE A 226 -7.44 6.91 -21.92
N VAL A 227 -7.98 8.06 -21.53
CA VAL A 227 -8.10 9.22 -22.42
C VAL A 227 -7.28 10.36 -21.84
N ALA A 228 -6.27 10.80 -22.60
CA ALA A 228 -5.56 12.04 -22.31
C ALA A 228 -6.21 13.19 -23.08
N HIS A 229 -6.74 14.17 -22.35
CA HIS A 229 -7.28 15.43 -22.85
C HIS A 229 -6.18 16.49 -22.74
N TRP A 230 -5.46 16.74 -23.84
CA TRP A 230 -4.29 17.62 -23.83
C TRP A 230 -4.12 18.33 -25.18
N ASN A 231 -3.74 19.62 -25.14
CA ASN A 231 -3.58 20.47 -26.33
C ASN A 231 -4.82 20.51 -27.26
N ASP A 232 -6.02 20.55 -26.65
CA ASP A 232 -7.32 20.51 -27.32
C ASP A 232 -7.56 19.24 -28.16
N GLU A 233 -6.79 18.18 -27.90
CA GLU A 233 -6.90 16.88 -28.55
C GLU A 233 -7.17 15.77 -27.53
N ASN A 234 -7.82 14.71 -28.02
CA ASN A 234 -8.14 13.52 -27.22
C ASN A 234 -7.29 12.35 -27.71
N TYR A 235 -6.40 11.89 -26.83
CA TYR A 235 -5.57 10.72 -27.08
C TYR A 235 -6.17 9.52 -26.37
N VAL A 236 -6.74 8.58 -27.12
CA VAL A 236 -7.48 7.44 -26.58
C VAL A 236 -6.64 6.17 -26.67
N PHE A 237 -6.51 5.48 -25.55
CA PHE A 237 -5.74 4.23 -25.42
C PHE A 237 -6.59 3.15 -24.78
N HIS A 238 -6.49 1.93 -25.30
CA HIS A 238 -7.22 0.79 -24.77
C HIS A 238 -6.25 -0.31 -24.34
N PHE A 239 -6.56 -0.95 -23.21
CA PHE A 239 -5.78 -2.03 -22.64
C PHE A 239 -6.70 -3.17 -22.20
N ASN A 240 -6.27 -4.40 -22.43
CA ASN A 240 -6.87 -5.60 -21.89
C ASN A 240 -6.10 -6.02 -20.64
N VAL A 241 -6.82 -6.36 -19.58
CA VAL A 241 -6.22 -6.90 -18.35
C VAL A 241 -6.74 -8.30 -18.11
N ALA A 242 -5.83 -9.25 -17.93
CA ALA A 242 -6.13 -10.65 -17.67
C ALA A 242 -5.30 -11.20 -16.52
N GLN A 243 -5.81 -12.23 -15.83
CA GLN A 243 -5.00 -12.99 -14.89
C GLN A 243 -4.04 -13.91 -15.67
N VAL A 244 -2.77 -13.86 -15.30
CA VAL A 244 -1.77 -14.83 -15.73
C VAL A 244 -2.03 -16.09 -14.91
N LYS A 245 -2.42 -17.17 -15.60
CA LYS A 245 -2.59 -18.50 -15.02
C LYS A 245 -1.24 -19.16 -14.77
#